data_AF-A0A2H3E3H4-F1
#
_entry.id   AF-A0A2H3E3H4-F1
#
_cell.length_a   1.000
_cell.length_b   1.000
_cell.length_c   1.000
_cell.angle_alpha   90.00
_cell.angle_beta   90.00
_cell.angle_gamma   90.00
#
_symmetry.space_group_name_H-M   'P 1'
#
loop_
_entity.id
_entity.type
_entity.pdbx_description
1 polymer ?
#
loop_
_entity_poly.entity_id
_entity_poly.type
_entity_poly.pdbx_seq_one_letter_code
_entity_poly.pdbx_strand_id
1 'polypeptide(L)'
;MAGRYDDDGIDIYFLNSPRFGTHIKTDEQVRALLSSVSPKGVTPIGGRLDDLLGDYLHLLESKTYEELKLIKHRNYIVITDGQATDDPATVIAAMAKRLDNGNFPQTQIGIQFIQIGNSSKAARYLRELDDDLRNKYNIRDMVDTTEHHGQLTGEYLIKALIGGINRRVDNHGGSAVIYH
;
A
#
# COMPACT_ATOMS: atom_id res chain seq x y z
N MET A 1 17.57 6.33 -1.31
CA MET A 1 17.84 4.90 -0.99
C MET A 1 16.52 4.12 -0.96
N ALA A 2 16.11 3.63 -2.13
CA ALA A 2 15.00 2.67 -2.31
C ALA A 2 15.43 1.47 -3.19
N GLY A 3 16.48 1.64 -4.01
CA GLY A 3 17.01 0.60 -4.91
C GLY A 3 17.87 -0.51 -4.27
N ARG A 4 17.66 -0.87 -2.99
CA ARG A 4 18.35 -2.02 -2.37
C ARG A 4 17.45 -3.20 -2.00
N TYR A 5 16.13 -3.09 -2.19
CA TYR A 5 15.19 -4.13 -1.75
C TYR A 5 14.25 -4.64 -2.84
N ASP A 6 14.34 -4.12 -4.07
CA ASP A 6 13.69 -4.70 -5.26
C ASP A 6 14.57 -4.44 -6.49
N ASP A 7 15.02 -5.50 -7.17
CA ASP A 7 15.79 -5.38 -8.42
C ASP A 7 14.99 -4.66 -9.51
N ASP A 8 13.66 -4.66 -9.41
CA ASP A 8 12.76 -4.07 -10.40
C ASP A 8 12.41 -2.59 -10.12
N GLY A 9 12.63 -2.10 -8.90
CA GLY A 9 12.26 -0.74 -8.48
C GLY A 9 10.84 -0.65 -7.91
N ILE A 10 10.32 0.57 -7.77
CA ILE A 10 8.97 0.83 -7.25
C ILE A 10 8.04 1.41 -8.32
N ASP A 11 6.76 1.10 -8.19
CA ASP A 11 5.72 1.74 -8.98
C ASP A 11 5.03 2.83 -8.16
N ILE A 12 4.86 4.02 -8.75
CA ILE A 12 4.20 5.17 -8.14
C ILE A 12 2.97 5.52 -8.96
N TYR A 13 1.81 5.46 -8.30
CA TYR A 13 0.53 5.87 -8.83
C TYR A 13 -0.02 7.03 -8.02
N PHE A 14 -0.72 7.94 -8.67
CA PHE A 14 -1.42 9.05 -8.01
C PHE A 14 -2.91 8.74 -7.87
N LEU A 15 -3.54 9.25 -6.81
CA LEU A 15 -4.98 9.13 -6.59
C LEU A 15 -5.79 9.93 -7.62
N ASN A 16 -5.36 11.16 -7.92
CA ASN A 16 -6.12 12.11 -8.75
C ASN A 16 -5.46 12.39 -10.11
N SER A 17 -4.56 11.53 -10.57
CA SER A 17 -3.89 11.71 -11.86
C SER A 17 -3.77 10.40 -12.60
N PRO A 18 -4.01 10.39 -13.92
CA PRO A 18 -3.72 9.21 -14.75
C PRO A 18 -2.21 9.03 -14.97
N ARG A 19 -1.37 9.98 -14.57
CA ARG A 19 0.09 9.81 -14.60
C ARG A 19 0.49 8.74 -13.59
N PHE A 20 1.52 7.99 -13.93
CA PHE A 20 2.17 7.03 -13.05
C PHE A 20 3.59 6.81 -13.55
N GLY A 21 4.43 6.19 -12.74
CA GLY A 21 5.73 5.70 -13.18
C GLY A 21 5.98 4.32 -12.60
N THR A 22 6.52 3.43 -13.42
CA THR A 22 6.86 2.06 -13.02
C THR A 22 8.35 1.85 -13.03
N HIS A 23 8.82 0.85 -12.29
CA HIS A 23 10.25 0.49 -12.21
C HIS A 23 11.16 1.66 -11.84
N ILE A 24 10.70 2.53 -10.95
CA ILE A 24 11.46 3.70 -10.48
C ILE A 24 12.56 3.22 -9.53
N LYS A 25 13.81 3.55 -9.85
CA LYS A 25 15.00 3.10 -9.10
C LYS A 25 15.78 4.23 -8.46
N THR A 26 15.61 5.47 -8.94
CA THR A 26 16.40 6.62 -8.47
C THR A 26 15.53 7.75 -7.90
N ASP A 27 16.12 8.52 -6.98
CA ASP A 27 15.45 9.65 -6.33
C ASP A 27 15.12 10.76 -7.36
N GLU A 28 15.93 10.92 -8.41
CA GLU A 28 15.68 11.86 -9.52
C GLU A 28 14.43 11.49 -10.31
N GLN A 29 14.23 10.20 -10.61
CA GLN A 29 13.03 9.71 -11.29
C GLN A 29 11.77 9.98 -10.46
N VAL A 30 11.84 9.75 -9.13
CA VAL A 30 10.74 10.10 -8.22
C VAL A 30 10.44 11.59 -8.29
N ARG A 31 11.45 12.46 -8.14
CA ARG A 31 11.26 13.92 -8.16
C ARG A 31 10.69 14.42 -9.49
N ALA A 32 11.16 13.87 -10.61
CA ALA A 32 10.66 14.22 -11.94
C ALA A 32 9.18 13.83 -12.08
N LEU A 33 8.79 12.63 -11.63
CA LEU A 33 7.40 12.19 -11.66
C LEU A 33 6.51 13.07 -10.78
N LEU A 34 6.91 13.33 -9.53
CA LEU A 34 6.15 14.18 -8.61
C LEU A 34 5.98 15.60 -9.14
N SER A 35 7.00 16.16 -9.78
CA SER A 35 6.94 17.50 -10.38
C SER A 35 6.02 17.58 -11.61
N SER A 36 5.66 16.44 -12.21
CA SER A 36 4.78 16.37 -13.39
C SER A 36 3.28 16.41 -13.05
N VAL A 37 2.94 16.37 -11.75
CA VAL A 37 1.57 16.39 -11.25
C VAL A 37 1.36 17.53 -10.26
N SER A 38 0.12 18.00 -10.18
CA SER A 38 -0.31 18.95 -9.16
C SER A 38 -1.44 18.30 -8.37
N PRO A 39 -1.33 18.18 -7.03
CA PRO A 39 -2.40 17.63 -6.20
C PRO A 39 -3.64 18.51 -6.31
N LYS A 40 -4.75 17.95 -6.77
CA LYS A 40 -6.05 18.64 -6.88
C LYS A 40 -7.19 17.67 -6.68
N GLY A 41 -8.31 18.18 -6.21
CA GLY A 41 -9.59 17.48 -6.20
C GLY A 41 -9.79 16.62 -4.96
N VAL A 42 -10.43 15.48 -5.18
CA VAL A 42 -10.96 14.57 -4.16
C VAL A 42 -9.89 13.58 -3.66
N THR A 43 -10.24 12.57 -2.86
CA THR A 43 -9.29 11.57 -2.37
C THR A 43 -9.86 10.17 -2.65
N PRO A 44 -9.88 9.73 -3.92
CA PRO A 44 -10.57 8.53 -4.37
C PRO A 44 -9.71 7.28 -4.12
N ILE A 45 -9.54 6.94 -2.84
CA ILE A 45 -8.71 5.81 -2.42
C ILE A 45 -9.34 4.50 -2.89
N GLY A 46 -10.65 4.35 -2.72
CA GLY A 46 -11.37 3.13 -3.09
C GLY A 46 -11.23 2.82 -4.58
N GLY A 47 -11.56 3.77 -5.44
CA GLY A 47 -11.45 3.58 -6.89
C GLY A 47 -10.02 3.28 -7.33
N ARG A 48 -9.02 3.97 -6.76
CA ARG A 48 -7.62 3.72 -7.12
C ARG A 48 -7.11 2.36 -6.64
N LEU A 49 -7.54 1.92 -5.46
CA LEU A 49 -7.24 0.57 -4.98
C LEU A 49 -7.94 -0.49 -5.83
N ASP A 50 -9.19 -0.26 -6.26
CA ASP A 50 -9.93 -1.19 -7.11
C ASP A 50 -9.19 -1.46 -8.42
N ASP A 51 -8.75 -0.41 -9.12
CA ASP A 51 -7.94 -0.54 -10.34
C ASP A 51 -6.68 -1.41 -10.09
N LEU A 52 -5.88 -1.00 -9.10
CA LEU A 52 -4.53 -1.55 -8.92
C LEU A 52 -4.51 -2.94 -8.28
N LEU A 53 -5.46 -3.22 -7.39
CA LEU A 53 -5.65 -4.55 -6.80
C LEU A 53 -6.36 -5.46 -7.79
N GLY A 54 -7.35 -4.95 -8.53
CA GLY A 54 -8.10 -5.68 -9.54
C GLY A 54 -7.19 -6.24 -10.62
N ASP A 55 -6.34 -5.42 -11.22
CA ASP A 55 -5.36 -5.84 -12.24
C ASP A 55 -4.46 -6.99 -11.73
N TYR A 56 -4.02 -6.88 -10.48
CA TYR A 56 -3.16 -7.89 -9.87
C TYR A 56 -3.90 -9.18 -9.53
N LEU A 57 -5.14 -9.09 -9.03
CA LEU A 57 -5.97 -10.26 -8.74
C LEU A 57 -6.33 -11.00 -10.02
N HIS A 58 -6.66 -10.30 -11.09
CA HIS A 58 -6.89 -10.92 -12.39
C HIS A 58 -5.64 -11.65 -12.90
N LEU A 59 -4.46 -11.08 -12.69
CA LEU A 59 -3.22 -11.80 -12.96
C LEU A 59 -3.14 -13.08 -12.11
N LEU A 60 -3.32 -13.02 -10.78
CA LEU A 60 -3.24 -14.19 -9.91
C LEU A 60 -4.24 -15.29 -10.29
N GLU A 61 -5.51 -14.93 -10.50
CA GLU A 61 -6.59 -15.85 -10.85
C GLU A 61 -6.38 -16.54 -12.22
N SER A 62 -5.55 -15.96 -13.09
CA SER A 62 -5.19 -16.53 -14.39
C SER A 62 -4.06 -17.56 -14.36
N LYS A 63 -3.41 -17.79 -13.20
CA LYS A 63 -2.20 -18.61 -13.08
C LYS A 63 -2.47 -19.99 -12.48
N THR A 64 -1.70 -20.96 -12.95
CA THR A 64 -1.58 -22.27 -12.30
C THR A 64 -0.79 -22.15 -10.99
N TYR A 65 -0.89 -23.19 -10.14
CA TYR A 65 -0.17 -23.22 -8.86
C TYR A 65 1.35 -23.07 -9.00
N GLU A 66 1.96 -23.65 -10.03
CA GLU A 66 3.40 -23.54 -10.27
C GLU A 66 3.78 -22.13 -10.75
N GLU A 67 2.95 -21.50 -11.58
CA GLU A 67 3.18 -20.12 -12.02
C GLU A 67 2.99 -19.12 -10.88
N LEU A 68 2.07 -19.36 -9.94
CA LEU A 68 1.85 -18.49 -8.78
C LEU A 68 3.10 -18.35 -7.91
N LYS A 69 3.94 -19.38 -7.81
CA LYS A 69 5.22 -19.33 -7.08
C LYS A 69 6.20 -18.30 -7.67
N LEU A 70 6.02 -17.93 -8.94
CA LEU A 70 6.85 -16.94 -9.64
C LEU A 70 6.29 -15.52 -9.54
N ILE A 71 5.05 -15.36 -9.08
CA ILE A 71 4.42 -14.04 -8.94
C ILE A 71 4.88 -13.38 -7.64
N LYS A 72 5.53 -12.22 -7.77
CA LYS A 72 5.93 -11.39 -6.62
C LYS A 72 4.70 -10.98 -5.82
N HIS A 73 4.80 -11.08 -4.50
CA HIS A 73 3.81 -10.55 -3.56
C HIS A 73 3.82 -9.02 -3.63
N ARG A 74 2.68 -8.35 -3.41
CA ARG A 74 2.60 -6.88 -3.50
C ARG A 74 2.30 -6.23 -2.15
N ASN A 75 2.92 -5.08 -1.92
CA ASN A 75 2.58 -4.19 -0.82
C ASN A 75 2.17 -2.82 -1.37
N TYR A 76 0.94 -2.41 -1.10
CA TYR A 76 0.39 -1.14 -1.55
C TYR A 76 0.51 -0.12 -0.43
N ILE A 77 1.39 0.87 -0.61
CA ILE A 77 1.61 1.92 0.38
C ILE A 77 0.87 3.17 -0.07
N VAL A 78 -0.20 3.52 0.65
CA VAL A 78 -1.05 4.67 0.36
C VAL A 78 -0.67 5.82 1.28
N ILE A 79 -0.12 6.88 0.71
CA ILE A 79 0.30 8.09 1.45
C ILE A 79 -0.73 9.20 1.21
N THR A 80 -1.33 9.73 2.28
CA THR A 80 -2.37 10.76 2.16
C THR A 80 -2.48 11.65 3.39
N ASP A 81 -2.88 12.91 3.21
CA ASP A 81 -3.28 13.84 4.27
C ASP A 81 -4.81 13.94 4.46
N GLY A 82 -5.56 13.27 3.58
CA GLY A 82 -7.00 13.38 3.45
C GLY A 82 -7.75 12.12 3.86
N GLN A 83 -9.01 12.31 4.22
CA GLN A 83 -9.99 11.23 4.30
C GLN A 83 -10.41 10.82 2.89
N ALA A 84 -10.66 9.52 2.66
CA ALA A 84 -11.22 9.06 1.40
C ALA A 84 -12.55 9.75 1.08
N THR A 85 -12.76 10.09 -0.19
CA THR A 85 -14.02 10.67 -0.67
C THR A 85 -14.98 9.63 -1.24
N ASP A 86 -14.56 8.37 -1.24
CA ASP A 86 -15.26 7.18 -1.68
C ASP A 86 -15.19 6.08 -0.59
N ASP A 87 -15.52 4.83 -0.95
CA ASP A 87 -15.61 3.70 0.00
C ASP A 87 -14.51 2.64 -0.22
N PRO A 88 -13.27 2.90 0.23
CA PRO A 88 -12.20 1.90 0.19
C PRO A 88 -12.47 0.68 1.07
N ALA A 89 -13.28 0.79 2.13
CA ALA A 89 -13.58 -0.34 3.01
C ALA A 89 -14.26 -1.48 2.25
N THR A 90 -15.27 -1.15 1.45
CA THR A 90 -16.00 -2.13 0.64
C THR A 90 -15.11 -2.73 -0.47
N VAL A 91 -14.27 -1.91 -1.11
CA VAL A 91 -13.30 -2.39 -2.12
C VAL A 91 -12.31 -3.37 -1.52
N ILE A 92 -11.64 -2.99 -0.42
CA ILE A 92 -10.67 -3.84 0.27
C ILE A 92 -11.32 -5.16 0.70
N ALA A 93 -12.53 -5.10 1.28
CA ALA A 93 -13.25 -6.29 1.70
C ALA A 93 -13.60 -7.23 0.52
N ALA A 94 -13.99 -6.67 -0.63
CA ALA A 94 -14.26 -7.47 -1.83
C ALA A 94 -12.99 -8.16 -2.35
N MET A 95 -11.86 -7.45 -2.38
CA MET A 95 -10.57 -8.00 -2.82
C MET A 95 -10.04 -9.07 -1.85
N ALA A 96 -10.18 -8.84 -0.54
CA ALA A 96 -9.81 -9.81 0.48
C ALA A 96 -10.59 -11.13 0.34
N LYS A 97 -11.90 -11.05 0.08
CA LYS A 97 -12.75 -12.23 -0.18
C LYS A 97 -12.34 -12.98 -1.44
N ARG A 98 -11.96 -12.28 -2.51
CA ARG A 98 -11.43 -12.92 -3.72
C ARG A 98 -10.12 -13.66 -3.42
N LEU A 99 -9.23 -13.04 -2.64
CA LEU A 99 -8.00 -13.69 -2.22
C LEU A 99 -8.26 -14.98 -1.41
N ASP A 100 -9.22 -14.92 -0.48
CA ASP A 100 -9.64 -16.07 0.35
C ASP A 100 -10.24 -17.19 -0.51
N ASN A 101 -11.17 -16.85 -1.41
CA ASN A 101 -11.82 -17.82 -2.30
C ASN A 101 -10.82 -18.51 -3.24
N GLY A 102 -9.79 -17.78 -3.68
CA GLY A 102 -8.69 -18.33 -4.50
C GLY A 102 -7.65 -19.12 -3.70
N ASN A 103 -7.80 -19.24 -2.37
CA ASN A 103 -6.81 -19.83 -1.46
C ASN A 103 -5.40 -19.23 -1.61
N PHE A 104 -5.31 -17.94 -1.95
CA PHE A 104 -4.03 -17.27 -2.06
C PHE A 104 -3.41 -17.02 -0.67
N PRO A 105 -2.07 -17.06 -0.54
CA PRO A 105 -1.38 -16.82 0.73
C PRO A 105 -1.88 -15.54 1.43
N GLN A 106 -1.96 -15.55 2.76
CA GLN A 106 -2.36 -14.34 3.51
C GLN A 106 -1.42 -13.16 3.21
N THR A 107 -0.15 -13.46 2.99
CA THR A 107 0.87 -12.47 2.66
C THR A 107 0.82 -12.01 1.19
N GLN A 108 -0.04 -12.56 0.32
CA GLN A 108 -0.01 -12.24 -1.13
C GLN A 108 -0.13 -10.73 -1.41
N ILE A 109 -0.97 -10.04 -0.64
CA ILE A 109 -1.18 -8.60 -0.71
C ILE A 109 -1.14 -8.02 0.71
N GLY A 110 -0.41 -6.93 0.89
CA GLY A 110 -0.56 -6.02 2.03
C GLY A 110 -0.96 -4.62 1.57
N ILE A 111 -1.67 -3.89 2.41
CA ILE A 111 -2.05 -2.49 2.22
C ILE A 111 -1.61 -1.72 3.46
N GLN A 112 -0.81 -0.68 3.27
CA GLN A 112 -0.36 0.18 4.36
C GLN A 112 -0.78 1.61 4.10
N PHE A 113 -1.61 2.16 4.99
CA PHE A 113 -1.94 3.57 5.00
C PHE A 113 -0.91 4.35 5.81
N ILE A 114 -0.45 5.46 5.24
CA ILE A 114 0.52 6.36 5.86
C ILE A 114 -0.05 7.75 5.82
N GLN A 115 -0.45 8.23 7.00
CA GLN A 115 -0.94 9.59 7.11
C GLN A 115 0.22 10.58 7.07
N ILE A 116 0.06 11.62 6.27
CA ILE A 116 0.90 12.82 6.28
C ILE A 116 0.07 14.04 6.69
N GLY A 117 0.71 15.05 7.28
CA GLY A 117 -0.01 16.23 7.79
C GLY A 117 -0.85 15.94 9.04
N ASN A 118 -1.64 16.92 9.47
CA ASN A 118 -2.19 16.97 10.84
C ASN A 118 -3.73 16.84 10.90
N SER A 119 -4.36 16.28 9.87
CA SER A 119 -5.82 16.15 9.82
C SER A 119 -6.32 15.07 10.78
N SER A 120 -6.95 15.46 11.89
CA SER A 120 -7.53 14.50 12.84
C SER A 120 -8.67 13.67 12.25
N LYS A 121 -9.38 14.21 11.24
CA LYS A 121 -10.40 13.47 10.50
C LYS A 121 -9.79 12.35 9.65
N ALA A 122 -8.68 12.63 8.96
CA ALA A 122 -7.96 11.63 8.19
C ALA A 122 -7.37 10.56 9.13
N ALA A 123 -6.75 10.98 10.24
CA ALA A 123 -6.22 10.08 11.26
C ALA A 123 -7.25 9.06 11.73
N ARG A 124 -8.42 9.55 12.20
CA ARG A 124 -9.50 8.69 12.66
C ARG A 124 -9.98 7.74 11.56
N TYR A 125 -10.20 8.26 10.36
CA TYR A 125 -10.68 7.47 9.24
C TYR A 125 -9.72 6.34 8.84
N LEU A 126 -8.41 6.61 8.81
CA LEU A 126 -7.42 5.59 8.45
C LEU A 126 -7.30 4.52 9.55
N ARG A 127 -7.39 4.89 10.84
CA ARG A 127 -7.47 3.90 11.93
C ARG A 127 -8.70 3.01 11.82
N GLU A 128 -9.86 3.56 11.49
CA GLU A 128 -11.08 2.76 11.27
C GLU A 128 -10.89 1.74 10.14
N LEU A 129 -10.10 2.06 9.10
CA LEU A 129 -9.76 1.09 8.05
C LEU A 129 -8.81 -0.02 8.52
N ASP A 130 -8.00 0.22 9.54
CA ASP A 130 -7.07 -0.76 10.11
C ASP A 130 -7.80 -1.70 11.09
N ASP A 131 -8.44 -1.12 12.12
CA ASP A 131 -8.99 -1.85 13.26
C ASP A 131 -10.31 -2.59 12.92
N ASP A 132 -11.16 -2.00 12.07
CA ASP A 132 -12.56 -2.45 11.95
C ASP A 132 -12.80 -3.39 10.78
N LEU A 133 -11.99 -3.36 9.71
CA LEU A 133 -12.32 -4.07 8.47
C LEU A 133 -12.38 -5.59 8.65
N ARG A 134 -11.38 -6.16 9.33
CA ARG A 134 -11.29 -7.60 9.58
C ARG A 134 -12.54 -8.14 10.26
N ASN A 135 -12.96 -7.50 11.35
CA ASN A 135 -14.11 -7.94 12.13
C ASN A 135 -15.44 -7.63 11.43
N LYS A 136 -15.57 -6.43 10.85
CA LYS A 136 -16.80 -5.97 10.20
C LYS A 136 -17.16 -6.78 8.96
N TYR A 137 -16.16 -7.16 8.16
CA TYR A 137 -16.38 -7.85 6.89
C TYR A 137 -16.02 -9.34 6.94
N ASN A 138 -15.49 -9.84 8.06
CA ASN A 138 -14.96 -11.19 8.24
C ASN A 138 -13.96 -11.57 7.14
N ILE A 139 -12.89 -10.79 7.05
CA ILE A 139 -11.84 -10.92 6.02
C ILE A 139 -10.47 -11.17 6.65
N ARG A 140 -9.51 -11.63 5.83
CA ARG A 140 -8.09 -11.72 6.22
C ARG A 140 -7.51 -10.39 6.72
N ASP A 141 -6.50 -10.50 7.57
CA ASP A 141 -5.70 -9.38 8.04
C ASP A 141 -4.70 -8.96 6.95
N MET A 142 -4.83 -7.74 6.43
CA MET A 142 -4.03 -7.27 5.30
C MET A 142 -3.90 -5.74 5.21
N VAL A 143 -4.46 -5.01 6.18
CA VAL A 143 -4.42 -3.54 6.23
C VAL A 143 -3.67 -3.15 7.50
N ASP A 144 -2.79 -2.18 7.39
CA ASP A 144 -2.07 -1.56 8.51
C ASP A 144 -2.14 -0.03 8.34
N THR A 145 -2.23 0.73 9.44
CA THR A 145 -2.11 2.19 9.42
C THR A 145 -0.95 2.69 10.26
N THR A 146 -0.13 3.58 9.69
CA THR A 146 0.89 4.34 10.42
C THR A 146 0.55 5.81 10.40
N GLU A 147 0.44 6.41 11.59
CA GLU A 147 0.33 7.86 11.72
C GLU A 147 1.69 8.54 11.76
N HIS A 148 1.83 9.65 11.05
CA HIS A 148 2.98 10.53 11.20
C HIS A 148 2.58 11.96 11.51
N HIS A 149 2.94 12.37 12.71
CA HIS A 149 2.78 13.73 13.19
C HIS A 149 4.10 14.46 12.90
N GLY A 150 4.25 15.03 11.70
CA GLY A 150 5.52 15.66 11.29
C GLY A 150 5.56 16.14 9.84
N GLN A 151 6.65 16.83 9.48
CA GLN A 151 6.92 17.16 8.08
C GLN A 151 7.19 15.89 7.29
N LEU A 152 6.55 15.76 6.13
CA LEU A 152 6.89 14.70 5.19
C LEU A 152 8.30 14.92 4.64
N THR A 153 9.28 14.22 5.20
CA THR A 153 10.63 14.18 4.64
C THR A 153 10.77 12.99 3.70
N GLY A 154 11.69 13.10 2.72
CA GLY A 154 12.05 11.95 1.87
C GLY A 154 12.57 10.77 2.70
N GLU A 155 13.24 11.04 3.82
CA GLU A 155 13.68 10.02 4.78
C GLU A 155 12.51 9.33 5.48
N TYR A 156 11.46 10.07 5.84
CA TYR A 156 10.25 9.46 6.41
C TYR A 156 9.57 8.54 5.39
N LEU A 157 9.45 8.96 4.13
CA LEU A 157 8.93 8.11 3.05
C LEU A 157 9.79 6.87 2.84
N ILE A 158 11.11 7.01 2.81
CA ILE A 158 12.03 5.87 2.68
C ILE A 158 11.88 4.93 3.89
N LYS A 159 11.81 5.46 5.11
CA LYS A 159 11.63 4.67 6.33
C LYS A 159 10.28 3.97 6.36
N ALA A 160 9.23 4.62 5.88
CA ALA A 160 7.91 4.06 5.69
C ALA A 160 7.93 2.88 4.70
N LEU A 161 8.50 3.10 3.50
CA LEU A 161 8.65 2.08 2.46
C LEU A 161 9.49 0.89 2.96
N ILE A 162 10.61 1.14 3.64
CA ILE A 162 11.49 0.09 4.21
C ILE A 162 10.82 -0.61 5.41
N GLY A 163 10.11 0.12 6.27
CA GLY A 163 9.45 -0.42 7.45
C GLY A 163 8.29 -1.36 7.11
N GLY A 164 7.50 -1.03 6.08
CA GLY A 164 6.46 -1.92 5.56
C GLY A 164 7.01 -3.21 4.95
N ILE A 165 8.22 -3.18 4.39
CA ILE A 165 8.93 -4.36 3.88
C ILE A 165 9.53 -5.17 5.04
N ASN A 166 10.22 -4.53 5.99
CA ASN A 166 10.88 -5.20 7.11
C ASN A 166 9.91 -5.88 8.07
N ARG A 167 8.72 -5.31 8.34
CA ARG A 167 7.70 -5.96 9.20
C ARG A 167 7.28 -7.35 8.67
N ARG A 168 7.34 -7.56 7.35
CA ARG A 168 7.10 -8.88 6.72
C ARG A 168 8.29 -9.85 6.86
N VAL A 169 9.50 -9.32 6.96
CA VAL A 169 10.73 -10.11 7.22
C VAL A 169 10.74 -10.57 8.69
N ASP A 170 10.33 -9.71 9.62
CA ASP A 170 10.28 -10.01 11.06
C ASP A 170 9.28 -11.13 11.39
N ASN A 171 8.20 -11.29 10.61
CA ASN A 171 7.25 -12.39 10.75
C ASN A 171 7.79 -13.76 10.30
N HIS A 172 9.03 -13.84 9.79
CA HIS A 172 9.73 -15.10 9.50
C HIS A 172 10.83 -15.44 10.52
N GLY A 173 10.90 -14.72 11.65
CA GLY A 173 11.61 -15.15 12.85
C GLY A 173 12.57 -14.12 13.44
N GLY A 174 12.30 -13.76 14.70
CA GLY A 174 13.35 -13.42 15.68
C GLY A 174 13.68 -11.94 15.84
N SER A 175 13.17 -11.38 16.95
CA SER A 175 13.74 -10.29 17.76
C SER A 175 14.06 -8.95 17.08
N ALA A 176 13.25 -7.96 17.47
CA ALA A 176 13.55 -6.54 17.37
C ALA A 176 15.00 -6.24 17.75
N VAL A 177 15.74 -5.61 16.83
CA VAL A 177 16.97 -4.91 17.17
C VAL A 177 16.72 -3.42 17.04
N ILE A 178 16.46 -2.83 18.20
CA ILE A 178 16.58 -1.39 18.45
C ILE A 178 18.07 -1.08 18.32
N TYR A 179 18.44 -0.17 17.40
CA TYR A 179 19.74 0.49 17.46
C TYR A 179 19.56 1.97 17.79
N HIS A 180 20.45 2.41 18.68
CA HIS A 180 20.65 3.75 19.23
C HIS A 180 20.80 4.85 18.18
#